data_AF-A0A2X2BNY7-F1
#
_entry.id   AF-A0A2X2BNY7-F1
#
_cell.length_a   1.000
_cell.length_b   1.000
_cell.length_c   1.000
_cell.angle_alpha   90.00
_cell.angle_beta   90.00
_cell.angle_gamma   90.00
#
_symmetry.space_group_name_H-M   'P 1'
#
loop_
_entity.id
_entity.type
_entity.pdbx_description
1 polymer ?
#
loop_
_entity_poly.entity_id
_entity_poly.type
_entity_poly.pdbx_seq_one_letter_code
_entity_poly.pdbx_strand_id
1 'polypeptide(L)'
;MKIFNILFFGLLIISNSSIGDEYPIITEKMLNSGYNKLELQYDPQLPLITPYPENKELVYPLIEKAKKNNNSNDSYLIASIFFVGCTNLKYKITHESDKNQCELSRNFLKKTLALNPKHGAALFYQAVIF
;
A
#
# COMPACT_ATOMS: atom_id res chain seq x y z
N MET A 1 -53.27 5.47 32.30
CA MET A 1 -52.04 5.60 33.12
C MET A 1 -50.95 4.71 32.54
N LYS A 2 -49.85 5.33 32.04
CA LYS A 2 -48.45 4.85 31.85
C LYS A 2 -48.24 3.50 31.14
N ILE A 3 -47.95 3.43 29.82
CA ILE A 3 -46.65 3.59 29.11
C ILE A 3 -45.47 2.86 29.76
N PHE A 4 -44.96 1.83 29.07
CA PHE A 4 -43.55 1.43 28.88
C PHE A 4 -43.58 0.32 27.80
N ASN A 5 -43.47 0.61 26.49
CA ASN A 5 -42.24 0.86 25.73
C ASN A 5 -41.03 0.04 26.23
N ILE A 6 -40.87 -1.17 25.70
CA ILE A 6 -39.55 -1.82 25.64
C ILE A 6 -39.36 -2.27 24.19
N LEU A 7 -38.65 -1.41 23.45
CA LEU A 7 -37.94 -1.78 22.24
C LEU A 7 -37.08 -3.01 22.56
N PHE A 8 -37.45 -4.18 22.03
CA PHE A 8 -36.48 -5.24 21.85
C PHE A 8 -35.66 -4.87 20.61
N PHE A 9 -34.61 -4.09 20.86
CA PHE A 9 -33.54 -3.86 19.89
C PHE A 9 -33.05 -5.24 19.44
N GLY A 10 -33.27 -5.54 18.17
CA GLY A 10 -32.63 -6.67 17.52
C GLY A 10 -31.14 -6.52 17.71
N LEU A 11 -30.55 -7.42 18.50
CA LEU A 11 -29.13 -7.72 18.38
C LEU A 11 -28.96 -8.41 17.01
N LEU A 12 -28.93 -7.59 15.97
CA LEU A 12 -28.12 -7.85 14.80
C LEU A 12 -26.69 -7.92 15.33
N ILE A 13 -26.29 -9.11 15.77
CA ILE A 13 -24.90 -9.51 15.73
C ILE A 13 -24.58 -9.56 14.24
N ILE A 14 -24.31 -8.38 13.67
CA ILE A 14 -23.46 -8.29 12.51
C ILE A 14 -22.14 -8.81 13.06
N SER A 15 -21.92 -10.11 12.87
CA SER A 15 -20.59 -10.64 12.75
C SER A 15 -19.97 -9.85 11.61
N ASN A 16 -19.38 -8.71 11.94
CA ASN A 16 -18.31 -8.15 11.15
C ASN A 16 -17.32 -9.31 11.07
N SER A 17 -17.40 -10.03 9.96
CA SER A 17 -16.25 -10.73 9.43
C SER A 17 -15.23 -9.64 9.16
N SER A 18 -14.54 -9.21 10.22
CA SER A 18 -13.16 -8.80 10.09
C SER A 18 -12.42 -10.07 9.67
N ILE A 19 -12.59 -10.45 8.41
CA ILE A 19 -11.48 -10.97 7.63
C ILE A 19 -10.43 -9.91 7.90
N GLY A 20 -9.47 -10.24 8.76
CA GLY A 20 -8.45 -9.30 9.15
C GLY A 20 -7.86 -8.75 7.87
N ASP A 21 -7.88 -7.42 7.71
CA ASP A 21 -7.02 -6.73 6.76
C ASP A 21 -5.57 -6.96 7.22
N GLU A 22 -5.11 -8.20 7.21
CA GLU A 22 -3.76 -8.57 7.58
C GLU A 22 -2.92 -8.14 6.38
N TYR A 23 -2.37 -6.93 6.49
CA TYR A 23 -1.47 -6.43 5.47
C TYR A 23 -0.39 -7.48 5.19
N PRO A 24 0.09 -7.56 3.94
CA PRO A 24 1.09 -8.54 3.59
C PRO A 24 2.31 -8.43 4.51
N ILE A 25 2.94 -9.57 4.81
CA ILE A 25 4.16 -9.62 5.62
C ILE A 25 5.20 -8.68 5.01
N ILE A 26 5.70 -7.76 5.82
CA ILE A 26 6.79 -6.85 5.48
C ILE A 26 8.11 -7.46 5.95
N THR A 27 9.09 -7.54 5.06
CA THR A 27 10.42 -8.06 5.35
C THR A 27 11.47 -6.95 5.33
N GLU A 28 12.56 -7.09 6.09
CA GLU A 28 13.67 -6.14 6.05
C GLU A 28 14.26 -6.00 4.63
N LYS A 29 14.26 -7.09 3.85
CA LYS A 29 14.71 -7.08 2.45
C LYS A 29 13.94 -6.08 1.58
N MET A 30 12.65 -5.91 1.84
CA MET A 30 11.82 -4.92 1.13
C MET A 30 12.26 -3.48 1.41
N LEU A 31 12.81 -3.23 2.60
CA LEU A 31 13.21 -1.90 3.03
C LEU A 31 14.67 -1.59 2.65
N ASN A 32 15.55 -2.58 2.78
CA ASN A 32 16.97 -2.47 2.44
C ASN A 32 17.22 -2.16 0.96
N SER A 33 16.27 -2.51 0.09
CA SER A 33 16.36 -2.23 -1.34
C SER A 33 16.15 -0.75 -1.66
N GLY A 34 15.44 -0.02 -0.80
CA GLY A 34 15.12 1.40 -0.99
C GLY A 34 14.45 1.69 -2.33
N TYR A 35 14.59 2.94 -2.78
CA TYR A 35 14.29 3.29 -4.16
C TYR A 35 15.38 2.75 -5.10
N ASN A 36 14.98 2.11 -6.19
CA ASN A 36 15.84 1.64 -7.25
C ASN A 36 16.53 2.82 -7.98
N LYS A 37 17.80 2.65 -8.37
CA LYS A 37 18.55 3.70 -9.08
C LYS A 37 17.91 4.15 -10.39
N LEU A 38 17.24 3.26 -11.12
CA LEU A 38 16.59 3.58 -12.39
C LEU A 38 15.36 4.45 -12.19
N GLU A 39 14.53 4.20 -11.18
CA GLU A 39 13.38 5.06 -10.89
C GLU A 39 13.82 6.46 -10.43
N LEU A 40 14.94 6.54 -9.70
CA LEU A 40 15.49 7.81 -9.23
C LEU A 40 16.05 8.69 -10.35
N GLN A 41 16.29 8.15 -11.55
CA GLN A 41 16.61 9.00 -12.72
C GLN A 41 15.42 9.87 -13.12
N TYR A 42 14.19 9.41 -12.84
CA TYR A 42 12.95 10.12 -13.16
C TYR A 42 12.43 10.97 -12.00
N ASP A 43 12.85 10.67 -10.77
CA ASP A 43 12.54 11.47 -9.59
C ASP A 43 13.67 11.43 -8.53
N PRO A 44 14.76 12.19 -8.73
CA PRO A 44 15.94 12.12 -7.87
C PRO A 44 15.71 12.60 -6.45
N GLN A 45 14.65 13.37 -6.21
CA GLN A 45 14.39 14.00 -4.91
C GLN A 45 13.58 13.09 -3.99
N LEU A 46 12.97 12.00 -4.49
CA LEU A 46 12.15 11.09 -3.69
C LEU A 46 12.76 10.68 -2.35
N PRO A 47 14.06 10.30 -2.24
CA PRO A 47 14.65 9.91 -0.96
C PRO A 47 14.67 11.04 0.08
N LEU A 48 14.68 12.29 -0.36
CA LEU A 48 14.65 13.47 0.52
C LEU A 48 13.23 13.84 0.92
N ILE A 49 12.26 13.72 0.00
CA ILE A 49 10.88 14.16 0.23
C ILE A 49 10.07 13.08 0.98
N THR A 50 10.35 11.82 0.68
CA THR A 50 9.65 10.63 1.19
C THR A 50 10.67 9.52 1.37
N PRO A 51 11.47 9.54 2.45
CA PRO A 51 12.46 8.50 2.69
C PRO A 51 11.79 7.14 2.91
N TYR A 52 12.49 6.07 2.55
CA TYR A 52 12.09 4.72 2.94
C TYR A 52 12.11 4.59 4.47
N PRO A 53 11.17 3.83 5.06
CA PRO A 53 11.16 3.60 6.49
C PRO A 53 12.36 2.76 6.91
N GLU A 54 12.91 3.09 8.09
CA GLU A 54 14.09 2.42 8.65
C GLU A 54 13.81 0.98 9.10
N ASN A 55 12.55 0.66 9.38
CA ASN A 55 12.12 -0.65 9.86
C ASN A 55 10.66 -0.95 9.47
N LYS A 56 10.26 -2.20 9.66
CA LYS A 56 8.94 -2.72 9.23
C LYS A 56 7.79 -2.17 10.06
N GLU A 57 8.04 -1.83 11.31
CA GLU A 57 7.04 -1.30 12.25
C GLU A 57 6.51 0.07 11.77
N LEU A 58 7.33 0.83 11.05
CA LEU A 58 6.97 2.13 10.48
C LEU A 58 6.11 2.03 9.21
N VAL A 59 6.04 0.87 8.55
CA VAL A 59 5.33 0.73 7.28
C VAL A 59 3.82 0.82 7.47
N TYR A 60 3.25 0.21 8.52
CA TYR A 60 1.80 0.24 8.75
C TYR A 60 1.24 1.67 8.94
N PRO A 61 1.83 2.53 9.79
CA PRO A 61 1.45 3.94 9.85
C PRO A 61 1.54 4.67 8.49
N LEU A 62 2.55 4.35 7.68
CA LEU A 62 2.71 4.95 6.35
C LEU A 62 1.61 4.51 5.39
N ILE A 63 1.15 3.26 5.46
CA ILE A 63 0.01 2.81 4.65
C ILE A 63 -1.24 3.59 5.05
N GLU A 64 -1.52 3.70 6.35
CA GLU A 64 -2.69 4.46 6.84
C GLU A 64 -2.62 5.95 6.46
N LYS A 65 -1.42 6.55 6.56
CA LYS A 65 -1.15 7.91 6.09
C LYS A 65 -1.44 8.03 4.58
N ALA A 66 -0.90 7.13 3.78
CA ALA A 66 -1.06 7.12 2.33
C ALA A 66 -2.52 6.85 1.92
N LYS A 67 -3.30 6.10 2.69
CA LYS A 67 -4.76 5.92 2.45
C LYS A 67 -5.51 7.24 2.63
N LYS A 68 -5.25 7.96 3.73
CA LYS A 68 -5.99 9.16 4.14
C LYS A 68 -5.57 10.42 3.40
N ASN A 69 -4.29 10.53 3.06
CA ASN A 69 -3.73 11.75 2.49
C ASN A 69 -3.81 11.76 0.96
N ASN A 70 -3.87 12.97 0.40
CA ASN A 70 -3.77 13.24 -1.05
C ASN A 70 -2.33 13.63 -1.42
N ASN A 71 -1.35 12.88 -0.94
CA ASN A 71 0.05 13.04 -1.30
C ASN A 71 0.47 11.89 -2.23
N SER A 72 0.89 12.24 -3.45
CA SER A 72 1.28 11.27 -4.47
C SER A 72 2.58 10.55 -4.10
N ASN A 73 3.55 11.23 -3.50
CA ASN A 73 4.81 10.62 -3.06
C ASN A 73 4.61 9.64 -1.89
N ASP A 74 3.74 9.97 -0.92
CA ASP A 74 3.37 9.04 0.16
C ASP A 74 2.71 7.77 -0.43
N SER A 75 1.83 7.94 -1.42
CA SER A 75 1.21 6.82 -2.13
C SER A 75 2.27 6.01 -2.90
N TYR A 76 3.22 6.70 -3.54
CA TYR A 76 4.28 6.08 -4.30
C TYR A 76 5.21 5.24 -3.43
N LEU A 77 5.56 5.73 -2.25
CA LEU A 77 6.38 4.99 -1.29
C LEU A 77 5.78 3.62 -0.98
N ILE A 78 4.47 3.55 -0.73
CA ILE A 78 3.79 2.27 -0.48
C ILE A 78 3.79 1.40 -1.74
N ALA A 79 3.52 1.98 -2.91
CA ALA A 79 3.61 1.24 -4.17
C ALA A 79 4.99 0.60 -4.35
N SER A 80 6.05 1.33 -4.00
CA SER A 80 7.42 0.88 -4.17
C SER A 80 7.87 -0.18 -3.17
N ILE A 81 7.50 -0.05 -1.89
CA ILE A 81 7.80 -1.06 -0.86
C ILE A 81 7.23 -2.44 -1.25
N PHE A 82 6.00 -2.48 -1.77
CA PHE A 82 5.31 -3.73 -2.09
C PHE A 82 5.55 -4.24 -3.52
N PHE A 83 6.34 -3.54 -4.33
CA PHE A 83 6.61 -3.91 -5.72
C PHE A 83 7.29 -5.28 -5.87
N VAL A 84 8.03 -5.73 -4.85
CA VAL A 84 8.70 -7.05 -4.86
C VAL A 84 7.71 -8.20 -5.13
N GLY A 85 6.48 -8.12 -4.61
CA GLY A 85 5.45 -9.13 -4.86
C GLY A 85 5.11 -9.25 -6.35
N CYS A 86 5.06 -8.13 -7.07
CA CYS A 86 4.85 -8.13 -8.52
C CYS A 86 6.02 -8.77 -9.27
N THR A 87 7.26 -8.54 -8.81
CA THR A 87 8.44 -9.17 -9.43
C THR A 87 8.46 -10.68 -9.22
N ASN A 88 8.13 -11.16 -8.02
CA ASN A 88 8.06 -12.59 -7.70
C ASN A 88 7.04 -13.30 -8.60
N LEU A 89 5.84 -12.71 -8.77
CA LEU A 89 4.83 -13.23 -9.69
C LEU A 89 5.32 -13.29 -11.14
N LYS A 90 6.01 -12.25 -11.63
CA LYS A 90 6.60 -12.22 -12.97
C LYS A 90 7.61 -13.35 -13.18
N TYR A 91 8.39 -13.67 -12.15
CA TYR A 91 9.37 -14.77 -12.16
C TYR A 91 8.78 -16.12 -11.67
N LYS A 92 7.46 -16.22 -11.54
CA LYS A 92 6.70 -17.43 -11.14
C LYS A 92 7.06 -17.97 -9.75
N ILE A 93 7.55 -17.12 -8.85
CA ILE A 93 7.55 -17.40 -7.42
C ILE A 93 6.15 -17.05 -6.93
N THR A 94 5.34 -18.06 -6.60
CA THR A 94 3.90 -17.88 -6.36
C THR A 94 3.53 -18.25 -4.93
N HIS A 95 3.69 -17.31 -4.00
CA HIS A 95 3.02 -17.36 -2.70
C HIS A 95 1.83 -16.40 -2.67
N GLU A 96 0.82 -16.69 -1.84
CA GLU A 96 -0.35 -15.81 -1.67
C GLU A 96 0.05 -14.43 -1.16
N SER A 97 1.09 -14.36 -0.31
CA SER A 97 1.69 -13.09 0.11
C SER A 97 2.18 -12.25 -1.07
N ASP A 98 2.80 -12.84 -2.09
CA ASP A 98 3.29 -12.10 -3.26
C ASP A 98 2.14 -11.48 -4.06
N LYS A 99 0.99 -12.19 -4.14
CA LYS A 99 -0.24 -11.67 -4.76
C LYS A 99 -0.75 -10.45 -4.02
N ASN A 100 -0.92 -10.56 -2.71
CA ASN A 100 -1.46 -9.47 -1.89
C ASN A 100 -0.52 -8.25 -1.90
N GLN A 101 0.80 -8.47 -1.87
CA GLN A 101 1.78 -7.40 -2.04
C GLN A 101 1.64 -6.73 -3.41
N CYS A 102 1.54 -7.50 -4.49
CA CYS A 102 1.41 -6.91 -5.82
C CYS A 102 0.11 -6.13 -6.01
N GLU A 103 -1.01 -6.63 -5.48
CA GLU A 103 -2.28 -5.91 -5.52
C GLU A 103 -2.22 -4.59 -4.75
N LEU A 104 -1.63 -4.61 -3.56
CA LEU A 104 -1.42 -3.41 -2.76
C LEU A 104 -0.54 -2.40 -3.50
N SER A 105 0.57 -2.86 -4.08
CA SER A 105 1.47 -2.04 -4.89
C SER A 105 0.73 -1.38 -6.06
N ARG A 106 -0.05 -2.16 -6.83
CA ARG A 106 -0.82 -1.65 -7.97
C ARG A 106 -1.89 -0.63 -7.56
N ASN A 107 -2.57 -0.84 -6.43
CA ASN A 107 -3.60 0.08 -5.95
C ASN A 107 -3.01 1.44 -5.58
N PHE A 108 -1.88 1.45 -4.87
CA PHE A 108 -1.19 2.69 -4.53
C PHE A 108 -0.51 3.35 -5.73
N LEU A 109 -0.04 2.58 -6.70
CA LEU A 109 0.48 3.12 -7.96
C LEU A 109 -0.62 3.84 -8.76
N LYS A 110 -1.80 3.24 -8.87
CA LYS A 110 -2.98 3.89 -9.48
C LYS A 110 -3.34 5.19 -8.76
N LYS A 111 -3.37 5.16 -7.42
CA LYS A 111 -3.63 6.38 -6.62
C LYS A 111 -2.58 7.46 -6.88
N THR A 112 -1.30 7.08 -6.93
CA THR A 112 -0.19 7.99 -7.23
C THR A 112 -0.40 8.70 -8.56
N LEU A 113 -0.70 7.96 -9.62
CA LEU A 113 -0.91 8.52 -10.96
C LEU A 113 -2.23 9.30 -11.09
N ALA A 114 -3.25 8.97 -10.30
CA ALA A 114 -4.47 9.76 -10.21
C ALA A 114 -4.23 11.13 -9.55
N LEU A 115 -3.37 11.18 -8.52
CA LEU A 115 -2.99 12.42 -7.83
C LEU A 115 -1.96 13.24 -8.60
N ASN A 116 -1.00 12.58 -9.24
CA ASN A 116 0.05 13.19 -10.05
C ASN A 116 0.32 12.36 -11.31
N PRO A 117 -0.35 12.67 -12.43
CA PRO A 117 -0.18 11.95 -13.69
C PRO A 117 1.23 12.04 -14.30
N LYS A 118 2.06 12.98 -13.83
CA LYS A 118 3.45 13.19 -14.29
C LYS A 118 4.49 12.69 -13.28
N HIS A 119 4.09 11.90 -12.29
CA HIS A 119 5.02 11.35 -11.30
C HIS A 119 6.01 10.41 -11.98
N GLY A 120 7.26 10.83 -12.13
CA GLY A 120 8.25 10.17 -12.98
C GLY A 120 8.52 8.71 -12.59
N ALA A 121 8.80 8.49 -11.30
CA ALA A 121 9.05 7.14 -10.78
C ALA A 121 7.83 6.20 -10.94
N ALA A 122 6.61 6.71 -10.72
CA ALA A 122 5.37 5.96 -10.90
C ALA A 122 5.12 5.57 -12.37
N LEU A 123 5.39 6.48 -13.32
CA LEU A 123 5.30 6.17 -14.75
C LEU A 123 6.32 5.10 -15.15
N PHE A 124 7.55 5.17 -14.63
CA PHE A 124 8.56 4.14 -14.82
C PHE A 124 8.06 2.77 -14.30
N TYR A 125 7.54 2.70 -13.08
CA TYR A 125 7.00 1.45 -12.53
C TYR A 125 5.79 0.92 -13.28
N GLN A 126 4.92 1.79 -13.77
CA GLN A 126 3.79 1.37 -14.59
C GLN A 126 4.27 0.60 -15.83
N ALA A 127 5.33 1.05 -16.50
CA ALA A 127 5.91 0.39 -17.68
C ALA A 127 6.70 -0.91 -17.38
N VAL A 128 7.07 -1.15 -16.11
CA VAL A 128 7.76 -2.40 -15.72
C VAL A 128 6.75 -3.49 -15.33
N ILE A 129 5.62 -3.09 -14.75
CA ILE A 129 4.52 -3.96 -14.31
C ILE A 129 3.61 -4.36 -15.48
N PHE A 130 3.33 -3.43 -16.39
CA PHE A 130 2.41 -3.57 -17.52
C PHE A 130 3.15 -3.44 -18.85
#